data_AF-A0A1M6L7J0-F1
#
_entry.id   AF-A0A1M6L7J0-F1
#
_cell.length_a   1.000
_cell.length_b   1.000
_cell.length_c   1.000
_cell.angle_alpha   90.00
_cell.angle_beta   90.00
_cell.angle_gamma   90.00
#
_symmetry.space_group_name_H-M   'P 1'
#
loop_
_entity.id
_entity.type
_entity.pdbx_description
1 polymer ?
#
loop_
_entity_poly.entity_id
_entity_poly.type
_entity_poly.pdbx_seq_one_letter_code
_entity_poly.pdbx_strand_id
1 'polypeptide(L)' 'MSTRAMYLLDQADKCRWHADRMSDAQTQAELRKLAAEYVERAAEIVGAEIESKE' A
#
# COMPACT_ATOMS: atom_id res chain seq x y z
N MET A 1 2.00 -12.91 -8.88
CA MET A 1 1.46 -11.95 -7.90
C MET A 1 0.24 -11.30 -8.53
N SER A 2 -0.87 -11.15 -7.81
CA SER A 2 -2.09 -10.51 -8.31
C SER A 2 -1.83 -9.13 -8.95
N THR A 3 -2.43 -8.84 -10.10
CA THR A 3 -2.43 -7.48 -10.69
C THR A 3 -2.96 -6.44 -9.70
N ARG A 4 -3.96 -6.83 -8.90
CA ARG A 4 -4.54 -5.96 -7.87
C ARG A 4 -3.58 -5.70 -6.72
N ALA A 5 -2.86 -6.71 -6.25
CA ALA A 5 -1.84 -6.55 -5.21
C ALA A 5 -0.68 -5.67 -5.69
N MET A 6 -0.21 -5.86 -6.93
CA MET A 6 0.84 -5.03 -7.53
C MET A 6 0.41 -3.56 -7.63
N TYR A 7 -0.83 -3.29 -8.03
CA TYR A 7 -1.38 -1.94 -8.07
C TYR A 7 -1.38 -1.27 -6.69
N LEU A 8 -1.78 -1.99 -5.64
CA LEU A 8 -1.79 -1.45 -4.28
C LEU A 8 -0.38 -1.12 -3.78
N LEU A 9 0.61 -1.98 -4.09
CA LEU A 9 2.00 -1.70 -3.74
C LEU A 9 2.53 -0.44 -4.46
N ASP A 10 2.20 -0.26 -5.74
CA ASP A 10 2.53 0.98 -6.48
C ASP A 10 1.88 2.22 -5.85
N GLN A 11 0.62 2.13 -5.40
CA GLN A 11 -0.03 3.24 -4.68
C GLN A 11 0.64 3.53 -3.33
N ALA A 12 1.05 2.49 -2.59
CA ALA A 12 1.80 2.67 -1.35
C ALA A 12 3.11 3.43 -1.55
N ASP A 13 3.85 3.09 -2.61
CA ASP A 13 5.11 3.75 -2.94
C ASP A 13 4.89 5.20 -3.39
N LYS A 14 3.82 5.48 -4.14
CA LYS A 14 3.41 6.85 -4.47
C LYS A 14 3.07 7.66 -3.22
N CYS A 15 2.32 7.09 -2.27
CA CYS A 15 2.00 7.76 -1.01
C CYS A 15 3.27 8.10 -0.22
N ARG A 16 4.21 7.16 -0.09
CA ARG A 16 5.51 7.40 0.58
C ARG A 16 6.31 8.51 -0.11
N TRP A 17 6.41 8.43 -1.44
CA TRP A 17 7.11 9.43 -2.24
C TRP A 17 6.52 10.83 -2.06
N HIS A 18 5.19 10.95 -1.97
CA HIS A 18 4.52 12.22 -1.71
C HIS A 18 4.74 12.70 -0.28
N ALA A 19 4.66 11.80 0.71
CA ALA A 19 4.89 12.15 2.11
C ALA A 19 6.27 12.80 2.31
N ASP A 20 7.31 12.26 1.69
CA ASP A 20 8.67 12.80 1.83
C ASP A 20 8.89 14.15 1.13
N ARG A 21 7.92 14.59 0.31
CA ARG A 21 7.93 15.88 -0.40
C ARG A 21 6.99 16.92 0.18
N MET A 22 6.20 16.54 1.18
CA MET A 22 5.27 17.45 1.83
C MET A 22 5.93 18.11 3.04
N SER A 23 5.78 19.42 3.16
CA SER A 23 6.26 20.17 4.33
C SER A 23 5.33 20.02 5.53
N ASP A 24 4.06 19.68 5.30
CA ASP A 24 3.06 19.56 6.35
C ASP A 24 3.09 18.20 7.04
N ALA A 25 3.42 18.17 8.33
CA ALA A 25 3.62 16.95 9.10
C ALA A 25 2.35 16.08 9.21
N GLN A 26 1.17 16.70 9.27
CA GLN A 26 -0.10 15.97 9.31
C GLN A 26 -0.33 15.22 7.98
N THR A 27 -0.17 15.91 6.85
CA THR A 27 -0.27 15.32 5.51
C THR A 27 0.74 14.18 5.34
N GLN A 28 1.97 14.34 5.83
CA GLN A 28 2.95 13.24 5.78
C GLN A 28 2.47 12.01 6.56
N ALA A 29 1.94 12.20 7.77
CA ALA A 29 1.45 11.11 8.61
C ALA A 29 0.25 10.40 7.97
N GLU A 30 -0.68 11.14 7.40
CA GLU A 30 -1.84 10.60 6.69
C GLU A 30 -1.42 9.79 5.45
N LEU A 31 -0.49 10.30 4.64
CA LEU A 31 0.05 9.58 3.49
C LEU A 31 0.80 8.31 3.90
N ARG A 32 1.58 8.34 4.98
CA ARG A 32 2.27 7.15 5.50
C ARG A 32 1.29 6.10 6.03
N LYS A 33 0.22 6.54 6.70
CA LYS A 33 -0.86 5.64 7.13
C LYS A 33 -1.54 4.99 5.93
N LEU A 34 -1.90 5.78 4.92
CA LEU A 34 -2.53 5.28 3.70
C LEU A 34 -1.62 4.28 2.95
N ALA A 35 -0.32 4.55 2.90
CA ALA A 35 0.64 3.61 2.33
C ALA A 35 0.67 2.26 3.07
N ALA A 36 0.59 2.29 4.40
CA ALA A 36 0.53 1.07 5.20
C ALA A 36 -0.76 0.26 4.92
N GLU A 37 -1.91 0.93 4.82
CA GLU A 37 -3.20 0.29 4.49
C GLU A 37 -3.16 -0.38 3.10
N TYR A 38 -2.50 0.23 2.13
CA TYR A 38 -2.33 -0.39 0.81
C TYR A 38 -1.44 -1.63 0.85
N VAL A 39 -0.36 -1.62 1.63
CA VAL A 39 0.51 -2.79 1.81
C VAL A 39 -0.24 -3.95 2.49
N GLU A 40 -1.00 -3.65 3.55
CA GLU A 40 -1.80 -4.65 4.27
C GLU A 40 -2.82 -5.31 3.33
N ARG A 41 -3.60 -4.52 2.58
CA ARG A 41 -4.56 -5.05 1.60
C ARG A 41 -3.89 -5.86 0.48
N ALA A 42 -2.69 -5.47 0.05
CA ALA A 42 -1.94 -6.24 -0.92
C ALA A 42 -1.53 -7.62 -0.37
N ALA A 43 -1.12 -7.67 0.90
CA ALA A 43 -0.80 -8.91 1.59
C ALA A 43 -2.03 -9.82 1.77
N GLU A 44 -3.18 -9.25 2.16
CA GLU A 44 -4.45 -9.99 2.25
C GLU A 44 -4.84 -10.65 0.93
N ILE A 45 -4.73 -9.92 -0.19
CA ILE A 45 -5.02 -10.46 -1.52
C ILE A 45 -4.09 -11.62 -1.87
N VAL A 46 -2.79 -11.46 -1.62
CA VAL A 46 -1.81 -12.52 -1.91
C VAL A 46 -2.04 -13.74 -1.02
N GLY A 47 -2.36 -13.53 0.26
CA GLY A 47 -2.71 -14.61 1.19
C GLY A 47 -3.92 -15.40 0.73
N ALA A 48 -5.02 -14.71 0.41
CA ALA A 48 -6.24 -15.34 -0.09
C ALA A 48 -6.03 -16.10 -1.43
N GLU A 49 -5.15 -15.60 -2.31
CA GLU A 49 -4.80 -16.29 -3.56
C GLU A 49 -3.98 -17.56 -3.34
N ILE A 50 -3.20 -17.64 -2.26
CA ILE A 50 -2.44 -18.84 -1.88
C ILE A 50 -3.41 -19.87 -1.31
N GLU A 51 -4.22 -19.47 -0.32
CA GLU A 51 -5.20 -20.34 0.34
C GLU A 51 -6.23 -20.92 -0.64
N SER A 52 -6.64 -20.17 -1.67
CA SER A 52 -7.59 -20.64 -2.69
C SER A 52 -7.02 -21.69 -3.66
N LYS A 53 -5.70 -21.94 -3.63
CA LYS A 53 -5.03 -22.91 -4.53
C LYS A 53 -4.65 -24.22 -3.85
N GLU A 54 -4.89 -24.33 -2.55
CA GLU A 54 -4.75 -25.56 -1.76
C GLU A 54 -6.07 -26.33 -1.70
#